data_AF-A0A7L4TSH1-F1
#
_entry.id   AF-A0A7L4TSH1-F1
#
_cell.length_a   1.000
_cell.length_b   1.000
_cell.length_c   1.000
_cell.angle_alpha   90.00
_cell.angle_beta   90.00
_cell.angle_gamma   90.00
#
_symmetry.space_group_name_H-M   'P 1'
#
loop_
_entity.id
_entity.type
_entity.pdbx_description
1 polymer ?
#
loop_
_entity_poly.entity_id
_entity_poly.type
_entity_poly.pdbx_seq_one_letter_code
_entity_poly.pdbx_strand_id
1 'polypeptide(L)'
;TIEEVAAITFTEKAAREMKDRVRKRISEKEVLAQTEAEAAFWREQKELVERAHISTFHSFCQQLLGQYAMAAKLPPKIRIIDEVEAKQLKRDVLKKHLQDVEFTASAKEFFSYMSKDQFISTMEDIHASISELVIGEDAVLQLQADDMLHSQAEA
;
A
#
# COMPACT_ATOMS: atom_id res chain seq x y z
N THR A 1 -17.53 5.37 16.89
CA THR A 1 -16.52 6.20 17.59
C THR A 1 -15.51 6.72 16.56
N ILE A 2 -14.59 7.60 16.94
CA ILE A 2 -13.59 8.15 15.99
C ILE A 2 -12.67 7.07 15.36
N GLU A 3 -12.52 5.92 16.01
CA GLU A 3 -11.75 4.78 15.48
C GLU A 3 -12.38 4.14 14.24
N GLU A 4 -13.69 4.31 14.03
CA GLU A 4 -14.42 3.78 12.88
C GLU A 4 -14.29 4.66 11.62
N VAL A 5 -13.52 5.75 11.70
CA VAL A 5 -13.32 6.70 10.60
C VAL A 5 -11.98 6.48 9.94
N ALA A 6 -12.01 6.21 8.63
CA ALA A 6 -10.84 6.27 7.75
C ALA A 6 -10.83 7.59 6.97
N ALA A 7 -9.82 8.42 7.20
CA ALA A 7 -9.62 9.69 6.51
C ALA A 7 -8.27 9.68 5.78
N ILE A 8 -8.34 9.52 4.45
CA ILE A 8 -7.17 9.36 3.59
C ILE A 8 -6.77 10.69 2.97
N THR A 9 -5.48 11.02 3.00
CA THR A 9 -4.93 12.25 2.43
C THR A 9 -3.78 11.97 1.46
N PHE A 10 -3.35 12.99 0.72
CA PHE A 10 -2.23 12.85 -0.22
C PHE A 10 -0.85 12.97 0.45
N THR A 11 -0.73 13.70 1.56
CA THR A 11 0.57 13.96 2.20
C THR A 11 0.53 13.71 3.69
N GLU A 12 1.65 13.26 4.24
CA GLU A 12 1.80 13.06 5.69
C GLU A 12 1.58 14.36 6.48
N LYS A 13 1.95 15.50 5.88
CA LYS A 13 1.67 16.82 6.46
C LYS A 13 0.16 17.08 6.55
N ALA A 14 -0.59 16.83 5.49
CA ALA A 14 -2.04 17.03 5.48
C ALA A 14 -2.76 16.09 6.45
N ALA A 15 -2.32 14.83 6.55
CA ALA A 15 -2.81 13.89 7.54
C ALA A 15 -2.57 14.39 8.97
N ARG A 16 -1.36 14.87 9.27
CA ARG A 16 -1.02 15.44 10.58
C ARG A 16 -1.85 16.67 10.91
N GLU A 17 -1.94 17.62 9.98
CA GLU A 17 -2.77 18.81 10.16
C GLU A 17 -4.25 18.47 10.37
N MET A 18 -4.76 17.46 9.66
CA MET A 18 -6.14 16.98 9.86
C MET A 18 -6.33 16.40 11.26
N LYS A 19 -5.40 15.54 11.71
CA LYS A 19 -5.44 14.95 13.06
C LYS A 19 -5.40 16.03 14.14
N ASP A 20 -4.56 17.05 14.00
CA ASP A 20 -4.48 18.17 14.93
C ASP A 20 -5.78 19.01 14.95
N ARG A 21 -6.36 19.28 13.78
CA ARG A 21 -7.65 19.97 13.67
C ARG A 21 -8.80 19.21 14.31
N VAL A 22 -8.80 17.89 14.24
CA VAL A 22 -9.81 17.03 14.87
C VAL A 22 -9.62 17.03 16.39
N ARG A 23 -8.38 16.83 16.87
CA ARG A 23 -8.06 16.86 18.31
C ARG A 23 -8.46 18.19 18.96
N LYS A 24 -8.22 19.31 18.27
CA LYS A 24 -8.61 20.64 18.74
C LYS A 24 -10.13 20.76 18.89
N ARG A 25 -10.90 20.37 17.86
CA ARG A 25 -12.37 20.42 17.91
C ARG A 25 -12.97 19.53 19.00
N ILE A 26 -12.41 18.33 19.21
CA ILE A 26 -12.83 17.45 20.30
C ILE A 26 -12.55 18.09 21.66
N SER A 27 -11.39 18.73 21.83
CA SER A 27 -11.06 19.45 23.07
C SER A 27 -12.00 20.63 23.32
N GLU A 28 -12.39 21.37 22.28
CA GLU A 28 -13.40 22.43 22.38
C GLU A 28 -14.77 21.86 22.80
N LYS A 29 -15.16 20.69 22.27
CA LYS A 29 -16.39 20.00 22.65
C LYS A 29 -16.38 19.48 24.09
N GLU A 30 -15.23 18.97 24.56
CA GLU A 30 -15.03 18.57 25.97
C GLU A 30 -15.26 19.75 26.92
N VAL A 31 -14.71 20.93 26.60
CA VAL A 31 -14.86 22.14 27.43
C VAL A 31 -16.28 22.70 27.42
N LEU A 32 -16.98 22.59 26.28
CA LEU A 32 -18.36 23.08 26.11
C LEU A 32 -19.43 22.08 26.59
N ALA A 33 -19.04 20.90 27.05
CA ALA A 33 -19.96 19.86 27.50
C ALA A 33 -20.85 20.35 28.65
N GLN A 34 -22.14 20.03 28.60
CA GLN A 34 -23.10 20.47 29.60
C GLN A 34 -23.24 19.48 30.77
N THR A 35 -22.73 18.26 30.60
CA THR A 35 -22.81 17.18 31.58
C THR A 35 -21.46 16.46 31.68
N GLU A 36 -21.17 15.86 32.84
CA GLU A 36 -19.95 15.05 32.99
C GLU A 36 -19.95 13.84 32.05
N ALA A 37 -21.12 13.26 31.74
CA ALA A 37 -21.22 12.15 30.79
C ALA A 37 -20.78 12.57 29.38
N GLU A 38 -21.19 13.76 28.93
CA GLU A 38 -20.77 14.30 27.64
C GLU A 38 -19.27 14.66 27.65
N ALA A 39 -18.77 15.26 28.73
CA ALA A 39 -17.34 15.56 28.88
C ALA A 39 -16.49 14.28 28.85
N ALA A 40 -16.92 13.23 29.55
CA ALA A 40 -16.27 11.93 29.57
C ALA A 40 -16.24 11.28 28.17
N PHE A 41 -17.33 11.36 27.42
CA PHE A 41 -17.36 10.89 26.02
C PHE A 41 -16.33 11.62 25.15
N TRP A 42 -16.27 12.96 25.19
CA TRP A 42 -15.29 13.70 24.39
C TRP A 42 -13.85 13.45 24.83
N ARG A 43 -13.61 13.26 26.12
CA ARG A 43 -12.30 12.87 26.67
C ARG A 43 -11.85 11.52 26.13
N GLU A 44 -12.74 10.53 26.11
CA GLU A 44 -12.49 9.23 25.48
C GLU A 44 -12.20 9.40 23.98
N GLN A 45 -13.05 10.12 23.23
CA GLN A 45 -12.82 10.32 21.79
C GLN A 45 -11.48 11.00 21.52
N LYS A 46 -11.02 11.90 22.39
CA LYS A 46 -9.72 12.57 22.28
C LYS A 46 -8.55 11.60 22.39
N GLU A 47 -8.61 10.63 23.30
CA GLU A 47 -7.61 9.57 23.43
C GLU A 47 -7.61 8.65 22.20
N LEU A 48 -8.79 8.38 21.65
CA LEU A 48 -8.98 7.54 20.48
C LEU A 48 -8.54 8.19 19.15
N VAL A 49 -8.37 9.52 19.09
CA VAL A 49 -7.86 10.22 17.89
C VAL A 49 -6.54 9.62 17.39
N GLU A 50 -5.67 9.15 18.28
CA GLU A 50 -4.40 8.57 17.86
C GLU A 50 -4.55 7.26 17.09
N ARG A 51 -5.61 6.52 17.40
CA ARG A 51 -5.93 5.22 16.81
C ARG A 51 -6.74 5.34 15.53
N ALA A 52 -7.38 6.50 15.31
CA ALA A 52 -8.12 6.77 14.08
C ALA A 52 -7.21 6.72 12.84
N HIS A 53 -7.74 6.17 11.74
CA HIS A 53 -7.03 6.00 10.47
C HIS A 53 -6.97 7.31 9.67
N ILE A 54 -6.28 8.32 10.21
CA ILE A 54 -6.01 9.60 9.54
C ILE A 54 -4.56 9.57 9.01
N SER A 55 -4.41 9.17 7.75
CA SER A 55 -3.08 8.90 7.15
C SER A 55 -3.07 9.15 5.65
N THR A 56 -1.93 8.93 5.01
CA THR A 56 -1.89 8.84 3.54
C THR A 56 -2.40 7.49 3.06
N PHE A 57 -2.76 7.41 1.77
CA PHE A 57 -3.17 6.14 1.15
C PHE A 57 -2.11 5.05 1.35
N HIS A 58 -0.83 5.36 1.11
CA HIS A 58 0.28 4.41 1.29
C HIS A 58 0.40 3.91 2.74
N SER A 59 0.37 4.82 3.71
CA SER A 59 0.45 4.47 5.13
C SER A 59 -0.74 3.60 5.56
N PHE A 60 -1.94 3.91 5.08
CA PHE A 60 -3.13 3.08 5.31
C PHE A 60 -2.97 1.67 4.72
N CYS A 61 -2.59 1.55 3.44
CA CYS A 61 -2.38 0.26 2.79
C CYS A 61 -1.28 -0.57 3.48
N GLN A 62 -0.21 0.07 3.95
CA GLN A 62 0.86 -0.63 4.68
C GLN A 62 0.35 -1.20 6.00
N GLN A 63 -0.44 -0.45 6.76
CA GLN A 63 -1.06 -0.93 7.99
C GLN A 63 -2.02 -2.09 7.71
N LEU A 64 -2.87 -1.95 6.68
CA LEU A 64 -3.84 -2.97 6.27
C LEU A 64 -3.15 -4.28 5.86
N LEU A 65 -2.15 -4.20 4.98
CA LEU A 65 -1.39 -5.37 4.53
C LEU A 65 -0.61 -6.03 5.67
N GLY A 66 -0.12 -5.24 6.64
CA GLY A 66 0.53 -5.77 7.84
C GLY A 66 -0.45 -6.52 8.76
N GLN A 67 -1.64 -5.95 8.98
CA GLN A 67 -2.68 -6.55 9.82
C GLN A 67 -3.22 -7.86 9.23
N TYR A 68 -3.38 -7.92 7.91
CA TYR A 68 -3.93 -9.07 7.19
C TYR A 68 -2.88 -9.81 6.35
N ALA A 69 -1.61 -9.82 6.80
CA ALA A 69 -0.48 -10.38 6.03
C ALA A 69 -0.71 -11.84 5.63
N MET A 70 -1.31 -12.65 6.50
CA MET A 70 -1.63 -14.05 6.21
C MET A 70 -2.64 -14.19 5.06
N ALA A 71 -3.74 -13.45 5.11
CA ALA A 71 -4.74 -13.43 4.05
C ALA A 71 -4.16 -12.92 2.73
N ALA A 72 -3.27 -11.92 2.80
CA ALA A 72 -2.55 -11.37 1.66
C ALA A 72 -1.41 -12.27 1.14
N LYS A 73 -1.13 -13.42 1.78
CA LYS A 73 0.02 -14.30 1.49
C LYS A 73 1.37 -13.55 1.51
N LEU A 74 1.47 -12.56 2.39
CA LEU A 74 2.67 -11.75 2.61
C LEU A 74 3.41 -12.20 3.87
N PRO A 75 4.74 -12.03 3.95
CA PRO A 75 5.47 -12.26 5.18
C PRO A 75 5.01 -11.28 6.28
N PRO A 76 5.02 -11.67 7.57
CA PRO A 76 4.57 -10.80 8.66
C PRO A 76 5.35 -9.48 8.78
N LYS A 77 6.60 -9.46 8.29
CA LYS A 77 7.43 -8.27 8.21
C LYS A 77 7.65 -7.93 6.75
N ILE A 78 6.80 -7.06 6.22
CA ILE A 78 7.01 -6.44 4.91
C ILE A 78 7.89 -5.19 5.06
N ARG A 79 8.83 -5.02 4.14
CA ARG A 79 9.64 -3.81 4.01
C ARG A 79 9.34 -3.20 2.65
N ILE A 80 9.05 -1.90 2.65
CA ILE A 80 8.97 -1.13 1.41
C ILE A 80 10.40 -0.96 0.88
N ILE A 81 10.60 -1.38 -0.36
CA ILE A 81 11.86 -1.16 -1.09
C ILE A 81 11.75 0.14 -1.88
N ASP A 82 12.85 0.88 -1.99
CA ASP A 82 12.88 2.06 -2.85
C ASP A 82 13.00 1.66 -4.34
N GLU A 83 12.92 2.65 -5.22
CA GLU A 83 12.96 2.43 -6.67
C GLU A 83 14.31 1.86 -7.14
N VAL A 84 15.40 2.23 -6.48
CA VAL A 84 16.75 1.76 -6.81
C VAL A 84 16.88 0.28 -6.42
N GLU A 85 16.47 -0.07 -5.20
CA GLU A 85 16.41 -1.44 -4.72
C GLU A 85 15.49 -2.30 -5.60
N ALA A 86 14.32 -1.77 -5.98
CA ALA A 86 13.39 -2.46 -6.86
C ALA A 86 14.00 -2.73 -8.24
N LYS A 87 14.68 -1.74 -8.83
CA LYS A 87 15.38 -1.90 -10.10
C LYS A 87 16.49 -2.94 -10.00
N GLN A 88 17.30 -2.87 -8.94
CA GLN A 88 18.38 -3.83 -8.74
C GLN A 88 17.83 -5.26 -8.59
N LEU A 89 16.77 -5.44 -7.80
CA LEU A 89 16.12 -6.74 -7.60
C LEU A 89 15.59 -7.32 -8.93
N LYS A 90 14.94 -6.50 -9.77
CA LYS A 90 14.50 -6.92 -11.11
C LYS A 90 15.66 -7.42 -11.97
N ARG A 91 16.78 -6.67 -12.00
CA ARG A 91 17.98 -7.08 -12.74
C ARG A 91 18.56 -8.39 -12.21
N ASP A 92 18.63 -8.55 -10.90
CA ASP A 92 19.18 -9.76 -10.29
C ASP A 92 18.34 -11.00 -10.61
N VAL A 93 17.01 -10.87 -10.60
CA VAL A 93 16.08 -11.92 -11.03
C VAL A 93 16.31 -12.28 -12.51
N LEU A 94 16.37 -11.29 -13.41
CA LEU A 94 16.62 -11.53 -14.84
C LEU A 94 17.99 -12.18 -15.08
N LYS A 95 19.04 -11.71 -14.41
CA LYS A 95 20.38 -12.32 -14.50
C LYS A 95 20.37 -13.77 -14.04
N LYS A 96 19.68 -14.07 -12.93
CA LYS A 96 19.54 -15.43 -12.42
C LYS A 96 18.83 -16.32 -13.45
N HIS A 97 17.76 -15.86 -14.08
CA HIS A 97 17.09 -16.61 -15.15
C HIS A 97 17.98 -16.80 -16.39
N LEU A 98 18.81 -15.83 -16.75
CA LEU A 98 19.77 -15.96 -17.86
C LEU A 98 20.98 -16.89 -17.57
N GLN A 99 21.07 -17.43 -16.36
CA GLN A 99 21.98 -18.53 -16.01
C GLN A 99 21.29 -19.90 -16.10
N ASP A 100 19.95 -19.92 -16.12
CA ASP A 100 19.18 -21.14 -16.32
C ASP A 100 19.29 -21.60 -17.78
N VAL A 101 19.53 -22.90 -17.98
CA VAL A 101 19.83 -23.47 -19.31
C VAL A 101 18.60 -23.47 -20.20
N GLU A 102 17.43 -23.80 -19.64
CA GLU A 102 16.17 -23.86 -20.40
C GLU A 102 15.74 -22.45 -20.83
N PHE A 103 15.79 -21.49 -19.91
CA PHE A 103 15.49 -20.10 -20.22
C PHE A 103 16.49 -19.54 -21.25
N THR A 104 17.79 -19.77 -21.06
CA THR A 104 18.82 -19.31 -22.00
C THR A 104 18.64 -19.93 -23.40
N ALA A 105 18.24 -21.20 -23.48
CA ALA A 105 17.93 -21.85 -24.75
C ALA A 105 16.74 -21.20 -25.45
N SER A 106 15.67 -20.86 -24.72
CA SER A 106 14.51 -20.15 -25.29
C SER A 106 14.84 -18.75 -25.80
N ALA A 107 15.81 -18.07 -25.18
CA ALA A 107 16.21 -16.72 -25.56
C ALA A 107 17.40 -16.68 -26.56
N LYS A 108 17.87 -17.85 -27.03
CA LYS A 108 19.10 -17.98 -27.82
C LYS A 108 19.11 -17.11 -29.08
N GLU A 109 17.96 -17.00 -29.77
CA GLU A 109 17.83 -16.20 -30.99
C GLU A 109 18.02 -14.69 -30.74
N PHE A 110 17.68 -14.19 -29.55
CA PHE A 110 17.96 -12.80 -29.21
C PHE A 110 19.47 -12.56 -29.05
N PHE A 111 20.21 -13.54 -28.52
CA PHE A 111 21.64 -13.40 -28.26
C PHE A 111 22.51 -13.39 -29.51
N SER A 112 21.97 -13.70 -30.69
CA SER A 112 22.68 -13.44 -31.95
C SER A 112 22.65 -11.96 -32.36
N TYR A 113 21.71 -11.18 -31.83
CA TYR A 113 21.52 -9.76 -32.19
C TYR A 113 21.87 -8.79 -31.06
N MET A 114 21.84 -9.24 -29.81
CA MET A 114 22.11 -8.41 -28.63
C MET A 114 22.85 -9.17 -27.53
N SER A 115 23.57 -8.44 -26.68
CA SER A 115 24.20 -9.01 -25.49
C SER A 115 23.16 -9.37 -24.41
N LYS A 116 23.56 -10.20 -23.43
CA LYS A 116 22.72 -10.48 -22.26
C LYS A 116 22.35 -9.21 -21.48
N ASP A 117 23.27 -8.24 -21.36
CA ASP A 117 22.99 -6.97 -20.68
C ASP A 117 22.02 -6.08 -21.47
N GLN A 118 22.14 -6.06 -22.81
CA GLN A 118 21.18 -5.37 -23.67
C GLN A 118 19.80 -6.01 -23.58
N PHE A 119 19.73 -7.35 -23.58
CA PHE A 119 18.48 -8.08 -23.39
C PHE A 119 17.80 -7.73 -22.05
N ILE A 120 18.57 -7.69 -20.95
CA ILE A 120 18.04 -7.27 -19.64
C ILE A 120 17.48 -5.84 -19.73
N SER A 121 18.24 -4.90 -20.30
CA SER A 121 17.77 -3.51 -20.45
C SER A 121 16.48 -3.43 -21.25
N THR A 122 16.40 -4.14 -22.38
CA THR A 122 15.19 -4.17 -23.22
C THR A 122 13.99 -4.78 -22.48
N MET A 123 14.20 -5.83 -21.67
CA MET A 123 13.13 -6.38 -20.83
C MET A 123 12.66 -5.39 -19.77
N GLU A 124 13.57 -4.64 -19.15
CA GLU A 124 13.23 -3.57 -18.21
C GLU A 124 12.39 -2.47 -18.89
N ASP A 125 12.80 -2.06 -20.09
CA ASP A 125 12.10 -1.02 -20.88
C ASP A 125 10.70 -1.49 -21.29
N ILE A 126 10.56 -2.73 -21.79
CA ILE A 126 9.26 -3.31 -22.15
C ILE A 126 8.36 -3.43 -20.92
N HIS A 127 8.89 -3.92 -19.79
CA HIS A 127 8.12 -4.00 -18.55
C HIS A 127 7.63 -2.63 -18.10
N ALA A 128 8.47 -1.59 -18.18
CA ALA A 128 8.07 -0.22 -17.85
C ALA A 128 6.94 0.26 -18.76
N SER A 129 7.06 0.06 -20.09
CA SER A 129 6.00 0.44 -21.04
C SER A 129 4.68 -0.31 -20.82
N ILE A 130 4.73 -1.62 -20.47
CA ILE A 130 3.51 -2.38 -20.15
C ILE A 130 2.88 -1.85 -18.86
N SER A 131 3.69 -1.58 -17.84
CA SER A 131 3.19 -1.09 -16.54
C SER A 131 2.48 0.25 -16.66
N GLU A 132 2.93 1.13 -17.56
CA GLU A 132 2.28 2.41 -17.85
C GLU A 132 0.97 2.28 -18.64
N LEU A 133 0.76 1.16 -19.37
CA LEU A 133 -0.45 0.93 -20.17
C LEU A 133 -1.56 0.23 -19.38
N VAL A 134 -1.23 -0.55 -18.35
CA VAL A 134 -2.19 -1.31 -17.52
C VAL A 134 -2.67 -0.46 -16.33
N ILE A 135 -2.97 0.82 -16.53
CA ILE A 135 -3.48 1.68 -15.46
C ILE A 135 -4.89 1.22 -15.08
N GLY A 136 -4.96 0.37 -14.04
CA GLY A 136 -5.89 0.42 -12.91
C GLY A 136 -7.40 0.23 -13.15
N GLU A 137 -8.01 0.81 -14.17
CA GLU A 137 -9.47 0.83 -14.31
C GLU A 137 -10.05 -0.57 -14.54
N ASP A 138 -9.51 -1.34 -15.49
CA ASP A 138 -9.98 -2.70 -15.73
C ASP A 138 -9.75 -3.64 -14.54
N ALA A 139 -8.65 -3.46 -13.81
CA ALA A 139 -8.36 -4.25 -12.61
C ALA A 139 -9.32 -3.91 -11.45
N VAL A 140 -9.66 -2.63 -11.27
CA VAL A 140 -10.65 -2.19 -10.28
C VAL A 140 -12.05 -2.67 -10.65
N LEU A 141 -12.41 -2.67 -11.94
CA LEU A 141 -13.70 -3.18 -12.42
C LEU A 141 -13.87 -4.69 -12.24
N GLN A 142 -12.77 -5.43 -12.08
CA GLN A 142 -12.78 -6.87 -11.79
C GLN A 142 -12.79 -7.20 -10.29
N LEU A 143 -12.68 -6.21 -9.40
CA LEU A 143 -12.76 -6.44 -7.95
C LEU A 143 -14.21 -6.73 -7.54
N GLN A 144 -14.47 -7.96 -7.09
CA GLN A 144 -15.75 -8.33 -6.48
C GLN A 144 -15.75 -7.92 -4.99
N ALA A 145 -15.92 -6.62 -4.73
CA ALA A 145 -15.81 -6.05 -3.39
C ALA A 145 -16.77 -6.71 -2.38
N ASP A 146 -17.97 -7.08 -2.80
CA ASP A 146 -18.97 -7.74 -1.95
C ASP A 146 -18.55 -9.15 -1.53
N ASP A 147 -17.95 -9.92 -2.44
CA ASP A 147 -17.43 -11.27 -2.17
C ASP A 147 -16.19 -11.19 -1.27
N MET A 148 -15.33 -10.20 -1.49
CA MET A 148 -14.17 -9.92 -0.64
C MET A 148 -14.60 -9.57 0.79
N LEU A 149 -15.66 -8.78 0.95
CA LEU A 149 -16.21 -8.42 2.26
C LEU A 149 -16.78 -9.64 3.00
N HIS A 150 -17.52 -10.52 2.31
CA HIS A 150 -18.02 -11.77 2.88
C HIS A 150 -16.88 -12.67 3.36
N SER A 151 -15.84 -12.84 2.56
CA SER A 151 -14.68 -13.66 2.94
C SER A 151 -13.92 -13.13 4.17
N GLN A 152 -13.96 -11.82 4.42
CA GLN A 152 -13.38 -11.22 5.62
C GLN A 152 -14.26 -11.35 6.85
N ALA A 153 -15.59 -11.37 6.69
CA ALA A 153 -16.51 -11.56 7.81
C ALA A 153 -16.50 -13.01 8.34
N GLU A 154 -16.08 -13.97 7.52
CA GLU A 154 -15.99 -15.40 7.87
C GLU A 154 -14.61 -15.82 8.43
N ALA A 155 -13.57 -14.99 8.29
CA ALA A 155 -12.18 -15.27 8.68
C ALA A 155 -11.82 -14.72 10.08
#